data_AF-A0A945EXR7-F1
#
_entry.id   AF-A0A945EXR7-F1
#
_cell.length_a   1.000
_cell.length_b   1.000
_cell.length_c   1.000
_cell.angle_alpha   90.00
_cell.angle_beta   90.00
_cell.angle_gamma   90.00
#
_symmetry.space_group_name_H-M   'P 1'
#
loop_
_entity.id
_entity.type
_entity.pdbx_description
1 polymer ?
#
loop_
_entity_poly.entity_id
_entity_poly.type
_entity_poly.pdbx_seq_one_letter_code
_entity_poly.pdbx_strand_id
1 'polypeptide(L)'
;NSWTLAAAAYNAGNYGIHKQLEKQQVTNYYDALLANETERYIFRIIALKEVITNPKKYGFIFDNEDLYTHTKTRVIKVDTVISNITLFAKKFGITYKELKIHNPWLRENKLNNASRKLYEIKIPVR
;
A
#
# COMPACT_ATOMS: atom_id res chain seq x y z
N ASN A 1 5.07 8.43 23.69
CA ASN A 1 5.10 7.67 22.42
C ASN A 1 5.81 8.46 21.34
N SER A 2 6.99 8.02 20.91
CA SER A 2 7.70 8.59 19.75
C SER A 2 7.18 7.96 18.46
N TRP A 3 7.05 8.76 17.39
CA TRP A 3 6.69 8.28 16.05
C TRP A 3 7.70 7.27 15.50
N THR A 4 8.97 7.35 15.91
CA THR A 4 10.03 6.40 15.49
C THR A 4 9.80 5.00 16.04
N LEU A 5 9.36 4.88 17.30
CA LEU A 5 8.98 3.60 17.89
C LEU A 5 7.70 3.05 17.27
N ALA A 6 6.72 3.91 16.96
CA ALA A 6 5.51 3.49 16.28
C ALA A 6 5.80 2.90 14.89
N ALA A 7 6.68 3.55 14.12
CA ALA A 7 7.08 3.06 12.80
C ALA A 7 7.99 1.81 12.88
N ALA A 8 8.89 1.71 13.86
CA ALA A 8 9.64 0.48 14.12
C ALA A 8 8.71 -0.70 14.46
N ALA A 9 7.68 -0.44 15.26
CA ALA A 9 6.69 -1.45 15.64
C ALA A 9 5.73 -1.84 14.52
N TYR A 10 5.51 -0.96 13.53
CA TYR A 10 4.82 -1.32 12.29
C TYR A 10 5.62 -2.36 11.49
N ASN A 11 6.95 -2.27 11.47
CA ASN A 11 7.82 -3.24 10.80
C ASN A 11 8.01 -4.53 11.62
N ALA A 12 8.27 -4.43 12.93
CA ALA A 12 8.69 -5.58 13.76
C ALA A 12 7.63 -6.09 14.76
N GLY A 13 6.47 -5.43 14.83
CA GLY A 13 5.42 -5.69 15.82
C GLY A 13 5.65 -4.99 17.15
N ASN A 14 4.55 -4.50 17.76
CA ASN A 14 4.55 -3.78 19.05
C ASN A 14 5.23 -4.57 20.17
N TYR A 15 4.89 -5.86 20.32
CA TYR A 15 5.43 -6.70 21.38
C TYR A 15 6.95 -6.92 21.24
N GLY A 16 7.43 -7.11 19.99
CA GLY A 16 8.85 -7.32 19.73
C GLY A 16 9.70 -6.09 20.09
N ILE A 17 9.25 -4.90 19.68
CA ILE A 17 9.90 -3.64 20.05
C ILE A 17 9.89 -3.45 21.57
N HIS A 18 8.74 -3.63 22.20
CA HIS A 18 8.61 -3.43 23.65
C HIS A 18 9.55 -4.33 24.45
N LYS A 19 9.58 -5.64 24.13
CA LYS A 19 10.48 -6.61 24.77
C LYS A 19 11.95 -6.19 24.63
N GLN A 20 12.34 -5.63 23.49
CA GLN A 20 13.72 -5.27 23.22
C GLN A 20 14.14 -3.94 23.87
N LEU A 21 13.20 -3.02 24.08
CA LEU A 21 13.39 -1.83 24.91
C LEU A 21 13.57 -2.22 26.38
N GLU A 22 12.70 -3.07 26.93
CA GLU A 22 12.80 -3.54 28.32
C GLU A 22 14.10 -4.29 28.58
N LYS A 23 14.47 -5.24 27.71
CA LYS A 23 15.70 -6.03 27.83
C LYS A 23 16.96 -5.15 27.87
N GLN A 24 16.97 -4.06 27.12
CA GLN A 24 18.11 -3.15 27.01
C GLN A 24 18.01 -1.95 27.95
N GLN A 25 16.91 -1.83 28.71
CA GLN A 25 16.65 -0.71 29.62
C GLN A 25 16.71 0.67 28.93
N VAL A 26 16.26 0.73 27.68
CA VAL A 26 16.18 1.97 26.88
C VAL A 26 14.74 2.28 26.53
N THR A 27 14.45 3.55 26.26
CA THR A 27 13.07 4.02 26.02
C THR A 27 12.87 4.64 24.64
N ASN A 28 13.91 4.71 23.82
CA ASN A 28 13.85 5.29 22.49
C ASN A 28 14.44 4.34 21.43
N TYR A 29 14.09 4.63 20.18
CA TYR A 29 14.50 3.84 19.02
C TYR A 29 16.00 3.88 18.74
N TYR A 30 16.63 5.04 18.94
CA TYR A 30 18.01 5.29 18.53
C TYR A 30 19.04 4.62 19.46
N ASP A 31 18.65 4.39 20.71
CA ASP A 31 19.48 3.72 21.71
C ASP A 31 19.26 2.20 21.73
N ALA A 32 18.24 1.71 21.03
CA ALA A 32 17.89 0.29 21.02
C ALA A 32 18.65 -0.46 19.91
N LEU A 33 19.40 -1.49 20.28
CA LEU A 33 19.91 -2.46 19.31
C LEU A 33 18.74 -3.32 18.80
N LEU A 34 18.33 -3.09 17.56
CA LEU A 34 17.22 -3.79 16.91
C LEU A 34 17.74 -4.70 15.80
N ALA A 35 16.86 -5.54 15.25
CA ALA A 35 17.21 -6.27 14.04
C ALA A 35 17.55 -5.29 12.90
N ASN A 36 18.56 -5.63 12.11
CA ASN A 36 19.09 -4.86 10.98
C ASN A 36 18.01 -4.28 10.04
N GLU A 37 16.92 -5.01 9.81
CA GLU A 37 15.79 -4.52 9.01
C GLU A 37 15.09 -3.32 9.68
N THR A 38 14.75 -3.46 10.96
CA THR A 38 13.98 -2.50 11.75
C THR A 38 14.81 -1.29 12.18
N GLU A 39 16.08 -1.48 12.52
CA GLU A 39 17.03 -0.40 12.83
C GLU A 39 17.27 0.52 11.62
N ARG A 40 17.15 -0.01 10.40
CA ARG A 40 17.29 0.79 9.17
C ARG A 40 15.96 1.32 8.63
N TYR A 41 14.84 0.86 9.15
CA TYR A 41 13.51 1.15 8.61
C TYR A 41 13.20 2.65 8.60
N ILE A 42 13.45 3.35 9.72
CA ILE A 42 13.22 4.80 9.84
C ILE A 42 14.12 5.57 8.87
N PHE A 43 15.42 5.27 8.86
CA PHE A 43 16.38 5.96 7.99
C PHE A 43 16.05 5.77 6.51
N ARG A 44 15.62 4.56 6.12
CA ARG A 44 15.17 4.28 4.75
C ARG A 44 13.93 5.09 4.37
N ILE A 45 12.93 5.18 5.25
CA ILE A 45 11.73 5.97 4.97
C ILE A 45 12.06 7.46 4.86
N ILE A 46 12.92 7.99 5.72
CA ILE A 46 13.35 9.40 5.65
C ILE A 46 14.11 9.64 4.35
N ALA A 47 15.05 8.78 3.99
CA ALA A 47 15.81 8.88 2.75
C ALA A 47 14.88 8.84 1.52
N LEU A 48 13.93 7.90 1.49
CA LEU A 48 12.92 7.82 0.43
C LEU A 48 12.05 9.08 0.36
N LYS A 49 11.57 9.58 1.50
CA LYS A 49 10.79 10.82 1.55
C LYS A 49 11.59 11.99 0.99
N GLU A 50 12.85 12.13 1.40
CA GLU A 50 13.72 13.20 0.95
C GLU A 50 14.01 13.12 -0.55
N VAL A 51 14.29 11.92 -1.08
CA VAL A 51 14.48 11.69 -2.52
C VAL A 51 13.20 11.99 -3.31
N ILE A 52 12.03 11.52 -2.85
CA ILE A 52 10.74 11.75 -3.53
C ILE A 52 10.35 13.23 -3.48
N THR A 53 10.67 13.93 -2.38
CA THR A 53 10.37 15.37 -2.24
C THR A 53 11.31 16.22 -3.10
N ASN A 54 12.58 15.82 -3.21
CA ASN A 54 13.62 16.60 -3.88
C ASN A 54 14.33 15.79 -4.99
N PRO A 55 13.63 15.19 -5.96
CA PRO A 55 14.22 14.21 -6.88
C PRO A 55 15.41 14.76 -7.67
N LYS A 56 15.30 16.01 -8.17
CA LYS A 56 16.36 16.67 -8.93
C LYS A 56 17.65 16.86 -8.13
N LYS A 57 17.54 17.18 -6.83
CA LYS A 57 18.69 17.33 -5.91
C LYS A 57 19.50 16.04 -5.80
N TYR A 58 18.84 14.89 -5.94
CA TYR A 58 19.44 13.57 -5.86
C TYR A 58 19.69 12.94 -7.23
N GLY A 59 19.68 13.73 -8.31
CA GLY A 59 20.01 13.27 -9.66
C GLY A 59 18.89 12.51 -10.38
N PHE A 60 17.68 12.48 -9.84
CA PHE A 60 16.51 11.96 -10.55
C PHE A 60 15.97 13.05 -11.48
N ILE A 61 16.41 12.99 -12.74
CA ILE A 61 15.93 13.83 -13.83
C ILE A 61 15.03 12.96 -14.70
N PHE A 62 13.77 13.38 -14.86
CA PHE A 62 12.76 12.68 -15.65
C PHE A 62 11.81 13.70 -16.27
N ASP A 63 11.23 13.34 -17.40
CA ASP A 63 10.19 14.08 -18.09
C ASP A 63 8.81 13.48 -17.80
N ASN A 64 7.74 14.17 -18.20
CA ASN A 64 6.37 13.68 -17.98
C ASN A 64 6.11 12.33 -18.68
N GLU A 65 6.87 12.01 -19.72
CA GLU A 65 6.78 10.78 -20.50
C GLU A 65 7.41 9.58 -19.77
N ASP A 66 8.36 9.82 -18.86
CA ASP A 66 8.96 8.80 -18.01
C ASP A 66 8.03 8.39 -16.85
N LEU A 67 7.04 9.24 -16.53
CA LEU A 67 6.11 9.00 -15.44
C LEU A 67 5.10 7.92 -15.80
N TYR A 68 4.77 7.08 -14.81
CA TYR A 68 3.65 6.15 -14.94
C TYR A 68 2.35 6.92 -15.15
N THR A 69 1.72 6.72 -16.31
CA THR A 69 0.36 7.20 -16.55
C THR A 69 -0.67 6.17 -16.09
N HIS A 70 -1.76 6.63 -15.50
CA HIS A 70 -2.88 5.75 -15.21
C HIS A 70 -3.66 5.42 -16.49
N THR A 71 -3.86 4.12 -16.75
CA THR A 71 -4.75 3.68 -17.82
C THR A 71 -6.13 4.30 -17.63
N LYS A 72 -6.71 4.82 -18.71
CA LYS A 72 -8.09 5.34 -18.68
C LYS A 72 -9.03 4.22 -18.23
N THR A 73 -10.00 4.57 -17.39
CA THR A 73 -11.01 3.63 -16.90
C THR A 73 -12.40 4.16 -17.17
N ARG A 74 -13.34 3.25 -17.38
CA ARG A 74 -14.78 3.52 -17.31
C ARG A 74 -15.33 2.96 -16.00
N VAL A 75 -16.35 3.61 -15.47
CA VAL A 75 -16.99 3.19 -14.21
C VAL A 75 -18.24 2.38 -14.51
N ILE A 76 -18.39 1.27 -13.80
CA ILE A 76 -19.61 0.46 -13.79
C ILE A 76 -20.19 0.47 -12.39
N LYS A 77 -21.48 0.79 -12.32
CA LYS A 77 -22.25 0.79 -11.07
C LYS A 77 -22.77 -0.61 -10.80
N VAL A 78 -22.45 -1.15 -9.61
CA VAL A 78 -22.84 -2.50 -9.18
C VAL A 78 -23.44 -2.42 -7.78
N ASP A 79 -24.71 -2.79 -7.65
CA ASP A 79 -25.44 -2.86 -6.38
C ASP A 79 -25.77 -4.30 -5.97
N THR A 80 -25.21 -5.28 -6.69
CA THR A 80 -25.47 -6.71 -6.48
C THR A 80 -24.22 -7.44 -5.96
N VAL A 81 -24.43 -8.68 -5.52
CA VAL A 81 -23.35 -9.59 -5.14
C VAL A 81 -22.55 -9.98 -6.37
N ILE A 82 -21.21 -9.94 -6.28
CA ILE A 82 -20.32 -10.58 -7.24
C ILE A 82 -19.74 -11.82 -6.59
N SER A 83 -20.21 -13.00 -6.99
CA SER A 83 -19.78 -14.27 -6.39
C SER A 83 -18.35 -14.67 -6.78
N ASN A 84 -17.88 -14.24 -7.95
CA ASN A 84 -16.54 -14.55 -8.45
C ASN A 84 -16.00 -13.38 -9.29
N ILE A 85 -14.98 -12.71 -8.75
CA ILE A 85 -14.40 -11.52 -9.38
C ILE A 85 -13.69 -11.87 -10.69
N THR A 86 -13.07 -13.04 -10.80
CA THR A 86 -12.45 -13.51 -12.04
C THR A 86 -13.47 -13.66 -13.17
N LEU A 87 -14.63 -14.27 -12.91
CA LEU A 87 -15.70 -14.40 -13.90
C LEU A 87 -16.31 -13.04 -14.25
N PHE A 88 -16.46 -12.16 -13.26
CA PHE A 88 -16.92 -10.78 -13.49
C PHE A 88 -15.96 -10.01 -14.39
N ALA A 89 -14.65 -10.07 -14.12
CA ALA A 89 -13.60 -9.45 -14.94
C ALA A 89 -13.63 -9.96 -16.39
N LYS A 90 -13.80 -11.29 -16.59
CA LYS A 90 -13.91 -11.90 -17.92
C LYS A 90 -15.05 -11.32 -18.76
N LYS A 91 -16.18 -10.92 -18.17
CA LYS A 91 -17.30 -10.28 -18.88
C LYS A 91 -16.90 -8.95 -19.54
N PHE A 92 -15.83 -8.33 -19.07
CA PHE A 92 -15.29 -7.09 -19.61
C PHE A 92 -13.99 -7.30 -20.41
N GLY A 93 -13.64 -8.56 -20.71
CA GLY A 93 -12.44 -8.89 -21.50
C GLY A 93 -11.11 -8.65 -20.77
N ILE A 94 -11.15 -8.48 -19.44
CA ILE A 94 -9.98 -8.22 -18.61
C ILE A 94 -9.71 -9.37 -17.64
N THR A 95 -8.48 -9.43 -17.17
CA THR A 95 -8.01 -10.39 -16.18
C THR A 95 -8.40 -9.97 -14.76
N TYR A 96 -8.36 -10.94 -13.84
CA TYR A 96 -8.49 -10.67 -12.40
C TYR A 96 -7.46 -9.64 -11.91
N LYS A 97 -6.21 -9.76 -12.38
CA LYS A 97 -5.11 -8.86 -12.00
C LYS A 97 -5.40 -7.42 -12.44
N GLU A 98 -5.82 -7.21 -13.68
CA GLU A 98 -6.19 -5.88 -14.19
C GLU A 98 -7.33 -5.27 -13.36
N LEU A 99 -8.40 -6.03 -13.09
CA LEU A 99 -9.50 -5.52 -12.26
C LEU A 99 -9.03 -5.11 -10.86
N LYS A 100 -8.17 -5.91 -10.22
CA LYS A 100 -7.65 -5.62 -8.86
C LYS A 100 -6.73 -4.40 -8.82
N ILE A 101 -5.89 -4.21 -9.84
CA ILE A 101 -5.03 -3.03 -9.96
C ILE A 101 -5.87 -1.75 -9.96
N HIS A 102 -7.00 -1.74 -10.68
CA HIS A 102 -7.87 -0.57 -10.77
C HIS A 102 -8.86 -0.44 -9.61
N ASN A 103 -9.06 -1.50 -8.80
CA ASN A 103 -9.99 -1.53 -7.67
C ASN A 103 -9.34 -2.17 -6.43
N PRO A 104 -8.26 -1.58 -5.87
CA PRO A 104 -7.49 -2.20 -4.79
C PRO A 104 -8.29 -2.37 -3.49
N TRP A 105 -9.41 -1.67 -3.35
CA TRP A 105 -10.34 -1.81 -2.23
C TRP A 105 -11.10 -3.16 -2.25
N LEU A 106 -11.23 -3.80 -3.42
CA LEU A 106 -11.72 -5.17 -3.53
C LEU A 106 -10.60 -6.10 -3.07
N ARG A 107 -10.65 -6.57 -1.82
CA ARG A 107 -9.62 -7.48 -1.28
C ARG A 107 -9.87 -8.94 -1.66
N GLU A 108 -11.10 -9.41 -1.51
CA GLU A 108 -11.48 -10.82 -1.74
C GLU A 108 -11.81 -11.12 -3.22
N ASN A 109 -11.86 -12.41 -3.61
CA ASN A 109 -12.34 -12.84 -4.94
C ASN A 109 -13.88 -12.80 -5.08
N LYS A 110 -14.56 -12.02 -4.25
CA LYS A 110 -16.01 -11.79 -4.27
C LYS A 110 -16.33 -10.40 -3.74
N LEU A 111 -17.53 -9.92 -4.04
CA LEU A 111 -18.13 -8.72 -3.44
C LEU A 111 -19.44 -9.14 -2.77
N ASN A 112 -19.42 -9.22 -1.44
CA ASN A 112 -20.64 -9.42 -0.66
C ASN A 112 -21.39 -8.10 -0.60
N ASN A 113 -22.68 -8.11 -0.94
CA ASN A 113 -23.48 -6.89 -1.02
C ASN A 113 -24.95 -7.13 -0.69
N ALA A 114 -25.21 -7.75 0.47
CA ALA A 114 -26.57 -7.99 0.94
C ALA A 114 -27.36 -6.69 1.16
N SER A 115 -26.67 -5.60 1.50
CA SER A 115 -27.27 -4.27 1.73
C SER A 115 -27.59 -3.49 0.46
N ARG A 116 -27.33 -4.03 -0.73
CA ARG A 116 -27.54 -3.36 -2.03
C ARG A 116 -26.82 -2.01 -2.14
N LYS A 117 -25.69 -1.86 -1.45
CA LYS A 117 -24.87 -0.65 -1.55
C LYS A 117 -24.40 -0.51 -3.00
N LEU A 118 -24.56 0.68 -3.57
CA LEU A 118 -24.04 0.98 -4.90
C LEU A 118 -22.51 1.12 -4.83
N TYR A 119 -21.80 0.26 -5.55
CA TYR A 119 -20.36 0.33 -5.73
C TYR A 119 -20.02 0.82 -7.13
N GLU A 120 -18.93 1.57 -7.23
CA GLU A 120 -18.34 1.98 -8.49
C GLU A 120 -17.10 1.14 -8.76
N ILE A 121 -17.16 0.30 -9.79
CA ILE A 121 -16.05 -0.56 -10.22
C ILE A 121 -15.43 0.02 -11.47
N LYS A 122 -14.13 0.30 -11.40
CA LYS A 122 -13.34 0.82 -12.51
C LYS A 122 -12.90 -0.32 -13.43
N ILE A 123 -13.19 -0.20 -14.72
CA ILE A 123 -12.78 -1.14 -15.77
C ILE A 123 -11.84 -0.38 -16.71
N PRO A 124 -10.61 -0.86 -16.97
CA PRO A 124 -9.73 -0.21 -17.93
C PRO A 124 -10.35 -0.18 -19.33
N VAL A 125 -10.17 0.93 -20.02
CA VAL A 125 -10.50 1.09 -21.44
C VAL A 125 -9.29 0.59 -22.23
N ARG A 126 -9.52 -0.27 -23.22
CA ARG A 126 -8.51 -0.64 -24.21
C ARG A 126 -8.56 0.31 -25.39
#